data_AF-A0AAN7Y536-F1
#
_entry.id   AF-A0AAN7Y536-F1
#
_cell.length_a   1.000
_cell.length_b   1.000
_cell.length_c   1.000
_cell.angle_alpha   90.00
_cell.angle_beta   90.00
_cell.angle_gamma   90.00
#
_symmetry.space_group_name_H-M   'P 1'
#
loop_
_entity.id
_entity.type
_entity.pdbx_description
1 polymer ?
#
loop_
_entity_poly.entity_id
_entity_poly.type
_entity_poly.pdbx_seq_one_letter_code
_entity_poly.pdbx_strand_id
1 'polypeptide(L)'
;MTALTLLLGILLLNASLQSSESDGRDFEEVKDYEVVRPVRLHTVRKRDTQDLRPETMKYAMRVGGRDIEMHLEKNNELLPKDYTETFYQDDGTRVTTTPTDIDHCYYHGSIVDDSQSSVSISTCDGLKGYFRTSAQRYLIEPLSGGDEGDHAVMTFDDKNFSPAVCGVTNTSWSEDFEPPTSRSRSRSAALYAGHRFNFTNISGIDFEGATVGLAFIGTLCSGHSVGVVQDHTSKAIAVGATLAHEMGHNLGMNHDDSSACHCSGRSCIMAPALSYDVPRTFSSCSSNFYENT
;
A
#
# COMPACT_ATOMS: atom_id res chain seq x y z
N MET A 1 74.27 -28.64 4.45
CA MET A 1 73.37 -27.64 3.80
C MET A 1 71.93 -28.07 4.00
N THR A 2 71.51 -28.19 5.26
CA THR A 2 70.28 -28.89 5.65
C THR A 2 69.82 -28.30 6.99
N ALA A 3 68.49 -28.19 7.15
CA ALA A 3 67.72 -27.70 8.31
C ALA A 3 67.48 -26.19 8.49
N LEU A 4 68.38 -25.27 8.11
CA LEU A 4 68.15 -23.84 8.42
C LEU A 4 67.26 -23.08 7.41
N THR A 5 67.12 -23.58 6.17
CA THR A 5 66.31 -22.92 5.14
C THR A 5 64.82 -23.27 5.18
N LEU A 6 64.42 -24.33 5.90
CA LEU A 6 63.01 -24.74 5.97
C LEU A 6 62.21 -23.98 7.05
N LEU A 7 62.87 -23.43 8.07
CA LEU A 7 62.22 -22.69 9.16
C LEU A 7 61.83 -21.25 8.78
N LEU A 8 62.56 -20.60 7.86
CA LEU A 8 62.20 -19.27 7.36
C LEU A 8 60.98 -19.29 6.42
N GLY A 9 60.68 -20.43 5.78
CA GLY A 9 59.50 -20.57 4.92
C GLY A 9 58.18 -20.65 5.68
N ILE A 10 58.19 -21.19 6.91
CA ILE A 10 56.97 -21.34 7.73
C ILE A 10 56.66 -20.05 8.50
N LEU A 11 57.68 -19.28 8.89
CA LEU A 11 57.49 -17.96 9.53
C LEU A 11 56.95 -16.89 8.57
N LEU A 12 57.17 -17.01 7.26
CA LEU A 12 56.61 -16.08 6.26
C LEU A 12 55.16 -16.44 5.85
N LEU A 13 54.71 -17.69 6.00
CA LEU A 13 53.29 -18.03 5.80
C LEU A 13 52.39 -17.63 6.98
N ASN A 14 52.94 -17.49 8.20
CA ASN A 14 52.18 -17.02 9.36
C ASN A 14 52.17 -15.50 9.55
N ALA A 15 52.92 -14.73 8.74
CA ALA A 15 52.80 -13.27 8.68
C ALA A 15 51.76 -12.80 7.64
N SER A 16 51.10 -13.73 6.95
CA SER A 16 50.09 -13.45 5.92
C SER A 16 48.65 -13.74 6.37
N LEU A 17 48.45 -14.29 7.57
CA LEU A 17 47.14 -14.27 8.23
C LEU A 17 47.02 -12.96 9.01
N GLN A 18 46.84 -11.87 8.29
CA GLN A 18 46.04 -10.79 8.83
C GLN A 18 44.68 -11.43 9.07
N SER A 19 44.24 -11.51 10.33
CA SER A 19 42.82 -11.53 10.61
C SER A 19 42.23 -10.41 9.77
N SER A 20 41.34 -10.75 8.84
CA SER A 20 40.44 -9.75 8.33
C SER A 20 39.66 -9.28 9.55
N GLU A 21 40.12 -8.20 10.18
CA GLU A 21 39.21 -7.24 10.75
C GLU A 21 38.24 -6.98 9.62
N SER A 22 37.08 -7.63 9.68
CA SER A 22 35.92 -7.09 9.00
C SER A 22 35.83 -5.72 9.61
N ASP A 23 36.24 -4.72 8.83
CA ASP A 23 35.90 -3.32 8.98
C ASP A 23 34.39 -3.33 9.21
N GLY A 24 34.03 -3.45 10.48
CA GLY A 24 32.72 -3.17 11.00
C GLY A 24 32.61 -1.67 10.85
N ARG A 25 32.44 -1.24 9.58
CA ARG A 25 31.54 -0.16 9.30
C ARG A 25 30.26 -0.63 9.92
N ASP A 26 30.06 -0.18 11.15
CA ASP A 26 28.76 0.19 11.63
C ASP A 26 28.20 1.02 10.47
N PHE A 27 27.53 0.34 9.54
CA PHE A 27 26.56 0.99 8.71
C PHE A 27 25.54 1.40 9.75
N GLU A 28 25.75 2.60 10.35
CA GLU A 28 24.64 3.39 10.84
C GLU A 28 23.69 3.41 9.66
N GLU A 29 22.74 2.47 9.70
CA GLU A 29 21.58 2.44 8.84
C GLU A 29 21.00 3.82 9.03
N VAL A 30 21.24 4.69 8.05
CA VAL A 30 20.74 6.05 8.05
C VAL A 30 19.24 5.87 8.09
N LYS A 31 18.66 6.00 9.29
CA LYS A 31 17.22 5.92 9.46
C LYS A 31 16.67 7.09 8.67
N ASP A 32 16.06 6.79 7.52
CA ASP A 32 15.33 7.75 6.70
C ASP A 32 14.02 8.21 7.38
N TYR A 33 13.92 7.99 8.69
CA TYR A 33 12.74 8.17 9.51
C TYR A 33 13.08 8.64 10.93
N GLU A 34 12.23 9.49 11.48
CA GLU A 34 12.22 9.90 12.87
C GLU A 34 11.39 8.91 13.68
N VAL A 35 11.90 8.42 14.82
CA VAL A 35 11.09 7.60 15.74
C VAL A 35 10.28 8.52 16.64
N VAL A 36 8.96 8.37 16.64
CA VAL A 36 8.02 9.14 17.46
C VAL A 36 7.20 8.22 18.34
N ARG A 37 6.58 8.79 19.38
CA ARG A 37 5.62 8.09 20.26
C ARG A 37 4.32 8.90 20.34
N PRO A 38 3.27 8.49 19.62
CA PRO A 38 1.96 9.09 19.73
C PRO A 38 1.36 8.85 21.11
N VAL A 39 0.70 9.87 21.65
CA VAL A 39 -0.06 9.79 22.90
C VAL A 39 -1.52 10.05 22.60
N ARG A 40 -2.39 9.12 22.96
CA ARG A 40 -3.83 9.31 22.78
C ARG A 40 -4.37 10.27 23.83
N LEU A 41 -4.91 11.40 23.40
CA LEU A 41 -5.48 12.40 24.31
C LEU A 41 -6.92 12.01 24.65
N HIS A 42 -7.14 11.51 25.86
CA HIS A 42 -8.49 11.17 26.33
C HIS A 42 -9.29 12.41 26.75
N THR A 43 -10.55 12.51 26.31
CA THR A 43 -11.55 13.33 26.99
C THR A 43 -12.00 12.62 28.26
N VAL A 44 -11.63 13.12 29.43
CA VAL A 44 -11.97 12.53 30.73
C VAL A 44 -13.48 12.24 30.85
N ARG A 45 -13.90 10.97 30.87
CA ARG A 45 -15.07 10.47 31.64
C ARG A 45 -15.20 8.94 31.66
N LYS A 46 -15.27 8.43 32.91
CA LYS A 46 -15.89 7.21 33.47
C LYS A 46 -15.58 5.85 32.83
N ARG A 47 -15.53 4.84 33.71
CA ARG A 47 -15.59 3.40 33.39
C ARG A 47 -16.91 3.10 32.65
N ASP A 48 -16.99 3.42 31.38
CA ASP A 48 -17.90 2.79 30.44
C ASP A 48 -17.06 1.91 29.54
N THR A 49 -17.60 0.76 29.18
CA THR A 49 -17.03 -0.18 28.21
C THR A 49 -16.59 0.61 26.98
N GLN A 50 -15.29 0.85 26.85
CA GLN A 50 -14.71 1.64 25.76
C GLN A 50 -15.14 0.99 24.46
N ASP A 51 -15.89 1.74 23.67
CA ASP A 51 -16.05 1.43 22.25
C ASP A 51 -14.65 1.18 21.67
N LEU A 52 -14.43 -0.02 21.14
CA LEU A 52 -13.12 -0.44 20.63
C LEU A 52 -12.62 0.56 19.57
N ARG A 53 -13.53 1.24 18.86
CA ARG A 53 -13.25 2.17 17.77
C ARG A 53 -14.18 3.39 17.82
N PRO A 54 -13.87 4.40 18.65
CA PRO A 54 -14.76 5.55 18.85
C PRO A 54 -14.84 6.45 17.61
N GLU A 55 -15.92 7.22 17.50
CA GLU A 55 -16.17 8.14 16.37
C GLU A 55 -15.12 9.27 16.25
N THR A 56 -14.54 9.69 17.38
CA THR A 56 -13.51 10.76 17.38
C THR A 56 -12.33 10.37 18.26
N MET A 57 -11.13 10.78 17.84
CA MET A 57 -9.88 10.54 18.56
C MET A 57 -8.94 11.71 18.43
N LYS A 58 -8.04 11.84 19.40
CA LYS A 58 -7.00 12.87 19.41
C LYS A 58 -5.66 12.23 19.72
N TYR A 59 -4.64 12.62 18.97
CA TYR A 59 -3.26 12.17 19.18
C TYR A 59 -2.32 13.36 19.27
N ALA A 60 -1.38 13.32 20.20
CA ALA A 60 -0.28 14.25 20.27
C ALA A 60 1.05 13.54 20.05
N MET A 61 1.95 14.16 19.30
CA MET A 61 3.33 13.69 19.13
C MET A 61 4.26 14.84 18.74
N ARG A 62 5.56 14.60 18.84
CA ARG A 62 6.59 15.51 18.37
C ARG A 62 7.17 14.97 17.06
N VAL A 63 7.13 15.78 16.01
CA VAL A 63 7.63 15.45 14.65
C VAL A 63 8.45 16.63 14.13
N GLY A 64 9.64 16.39 13.61
CA GLY A 64 10.54 17.43 13.12
C GLY A 64 10.88 18.48 14.19
N GLY A 65 10.90 18.07 15.46
CA GLY A 65 11.10 18.96 16.59
C GLY A 65 9.91 19.88 16.92
N ARG A 66 8.73 19.68 16.33
CA ARG A 66 7.49 20.45 16.61
C ARG A 66 6.43 19.54 17.22
N ASP A 67 5.75 20.04 18.25
CA ASP A 67 4.62 19.34 18.84
C ASP A 67 3.39 19.55 17.94
N ILE A 68 2.70 18.46 17.62
CA ILE A 68 1.48 18.47 16.81
C ILE A 68 0.36 17.73 17.54
N GLU A 69 -0.86 18.21 17.36
CA GLU A 69 -2.08 17.55 17.86
C GLU A 69 -2.99 17.25 16.66
N MET A 70 -3.30 15.99 16.43
CA MET A 70 -4.20 15.52 15.38
C MET A 70 -5.60 15.33 15.95
N HIS A 71 -6.61 15.91 15.31
CA HIS A 71 -8.03 15.66 15.57
C HIS A 71 -8.56 14.77 14.47
N LEU A 72 -8.98 13.55 14.85
CA LEU A 72 -9.40 12.48 13.95
C LEU A 72 -10.89 12.17 14.11
N GLU A 73 -11.55 11.92 13.00
CA GLU A 73 -12.95 11.52 12.88
C GLU A 73 -13.04 10.22 12.06
N LYS A 74 -13.91 9.30 12.48
CA LYS A 74 -14.09 8.00 11.82
C LYS A 74 -14.66 8.21 10.41
N ASN A 75 -14.04 7.57 9.43
CA ASN A 75 -14.43 7.73 8.03
C ASN A 75 -15.68 6.90 7.71
N ASN A 76 -16.84 7.44 8.04
CA ASN A 76 -18.13 6.83 7.75
C ASN A 76 -18.54 6.94 6.26
N GLU A 77 -17.72 7.61 5.43
CA GLU A 77 -17.89 7.68 3.97
C GLU A 77 -17.00 6.66 3.23
N LEU A 78 -16.20 5.88 3.94
CA LEU A 78 -15.34 4.85 3.34
C LEU A 78 -16.17 3.80 2.60
N LEU A 79 -17.35 3.49 3.14
CA LEU A 79 -18.32 2.61 2.51
C LEU A 79 -19.62 3.38 2.30
N PRO A 80 -20.28 3.21 1.15
CA PRO A 80 -21.54 3.88 0.89
C PRO A 80 -22.61 3.40 1.86
N LYS A 81 -23.60 4.25 2.15
CA LYS A 81 -24.66 3.97 3.14
C LYS A 81 -25.47 2.69 2.83
N ASP A 82 -25.46 2.26 1.58
CA ASP A 82 -26.12 1.08 1.03
C ASP A 82 -25.13 -0.05 0.70
N TYR A 83 -23.97 -0.08 1.37
CA TYR A 83 -23.00 -1.17 1.21
C TYR A 83 -23.65 -2.54 1.42
N THR A 84 -23.46 -3.43 0.45
CA THR A 84 -23.92 -4.82 0.52
C THR A 84 -22.77 -5.76 0.18
N GLU A 85 -22.69 -6.86 0.91
CA GLU A 85 -21.81 -7.99 0.61
C GLU A 85 -22.63 -9.06 -0.12
N THR A 86 -22.13 -9.56 -1.24
CA THR A 86 -22.75 -10.68 -1.96
C THR A 86 -21.79 -11.84 -2.02
N PHE A 87 -22.21 -12.99 -1.51
CA PHE A 87 -21.46 -14.23 -1.53
C PHE A 87 -22.35 -15.39 -1.98
N TYR A 88 -21.74 -16.51 -2.35
CA TYR A 88 -22.47 -17.72 -2.69
C TYR A 88 -22.29 -18.73 -1.56
N GLN A 89 -23.31 -19.51 -1.24
CA GLN A 89 -23.16 -20.66 -0.35
C GLN A 89 -22.59 -21.86 -1.11
N ASP A 90 -22.19 -22.91 -0.39
CA ASP A 90 -21.64 -24.14 -0.98
C ASP A 90 -22.63 -24.82 -1.96
N ASP A 91 -23.93 -24.55 -1.84
CA ASP A 91 -24.98 -25.04 -2.74
C ASP A 91 -25.21 -24.15 -3.99
N GLY A 92 -24.43 -23.08 -4.15
CA GLY A 92 -24.52 -22.13 -5.25
C GLY A 92 -25.59 -21.04 -5.07
N THR A 93 -26.29 -20.99 -3.93
CA THR A 93 -27.29 -19.95 -3.64
C THR A 93 -26.60 -18.59 -3.43
N ARG A 94 -27.04 -17.57 -4.19
CA ARG A 94 -26.57 -16.18 -4.01
C ARG A 94 -27.21 -15.58 -2.75
N VAL A 95 -26.37 -15.15 -1.81
CA VAL A 95 -26.77 -14.43 -0.61
C VAL A 95 -26.23 -13.01 -0.70
N THR A 96 -27.10 -12.04 -0.41
CA THR A 96 -26.72 -10.63 -0.31
C THR A 96 -27.07 -10.14 1.08
N THR A 97 -26.07 -9.65 1.81
CA THR A 97 -26.20 -9.14 3.18
C THR A 97 -25.83 -7.67 3.22
N THR A 98 -26.50 -6.91 4.09
CA THR A 98 -26.12 -5.54 4.43
C THR A 98 -25.52 -5.57 5.83
N PRO A 99 -24.19 -5.47 5.98
CA PRO A 99 -23.56 -5.43 7.29
C PRO A 99 -24.07 -4.22 8.07
N THR A 100 -24.60 -4.44 9.27
CA THR A 100 -25.15 -3.37 10.12
C THR A 100 -24.11 -2.76 11.07
N ASP A 101 -22.99 -3.44 11.27
CA ASP A 101 -21.90 -3.03 12.17
C ASP A 101 -20.57 -3.32 11.48
N ILE A 102 -20.10 -2.34 10.70
CA ILE A 102 -18.83 -2.45 9.99
C ILE A 102 -17.72 -2.01 10.93
N ASP A 103 -17.00 -2.99 11.45
CA ASP A 103 -15.91 -2.76 12.37
C ASP A 103 -14.65 -2.26 11.63
N HIS A 104 -14.57 -0.94 11.39
CA HIS A 104 -13.43 -0.30 10.71
C HIS A 104 -12.74 0.76 11.57
N CYS A 105 -11.45 0.92 11.34
CA CYS A 105 -10.50 1.74 12.12
C CYS A 105 -9.88 2.89 11.31
N TYR A 106 -10.55 3.31 10.24
CA TYR A 106 -10.03 4.32 9.31
C TYR A 106 -10.56 5.69 9.69
N TYR A 107 -9.65 6.63 9.85
CA TYR A 107 -9.92 7.99 10.30
C TYR A 107 -9.34 9.02 9.33
N HIS A 108 -10.01 10.18 9.26
CA HIS A 108 -9.47 11.37 8.61
C HIS A 108 -9.52 12.55 9.58
N GLY A 109 -8.81 13.63 9.28
CA GLY A 109 -8.75 14.74 10.23
C GLY A 109 -7.84 15.88 9.84
N SER A 110 -7.51 16.69 10.84
CA SER A 110 -6.65 17.87 10.72
C SER A 110 -5.71 17.99 11.91
N ILE A 111 -4.66 18.79 11.75
CA ILE A 111 -3.72 19.17 12.80
C ILE A 111 -4.16 20.51 13.37
N VAL A 112 -4.20 20.61 14.70
CA VAL A 112 -4.55 21.84 15.41
C VAL A 112 -3.64 22.99 14.98
N ASP A 113 -4.23 24.18 14.84
CA ASP A 113 -3.55 25.41 14.41
C ASP A 113 -2.91 25.37 13.00
N ASP A 114 -3.25 24.37 12.17
CA ASP A 114 -2.86 24.31 10.76
C ASP A 114 -4.08 24.07 9.85
N SER A 115 -4.66 25.14 9.32
CA SER A 115 -5.86 25.08 8.48
C SER A 115 -5.65 24.45 7.10
N GLN A 116 -4.40 24.24 6.67
CA GLN A 116 -4.06 23.57 5.41
C GLN A 116 -3.68 22.11 5.61
N SER A 117 -3.62 21.66 6.87
CA SER A 117 -3.30 20.29 7.21
C SER A 117 -4.39 19.31 6.78
N SER A 118 -3.98 18.06 6.63
CA SER A 118 -4.92 16.95 6.47
C SER A 118 -4.27 15.69 7.00
N VAL A 119 -5.08 14.82 7.61
CA VAL A 119 -4.66 13.55 8.19
C VAL A 119 -5.54 12.43 7.63
N SER A 120 -4.95 11.28 7.31
CA SER A 120 -5.65 10.05 6.94
C SER A 120 -4.88 8.87 7.51
N ILE A 121 -5.43 8.23 8.53
CA ILE A 121 -4.72 7.24 9.36
C ILE A 121 -5.64 6.04 9.65
N SER A 122 -5.07 4.85 9.57
CA SER A 122 -5.61 3.60 10.13
C SER A 122 -5.10 3.42 11.56
N THR A 123 -5.97 2.95 12.45
CA THR A 123 -5.62 2.59 13.84
C THR A 123 -5.82 1.10 14.14
N CYS A 124 -5.94 0.25 13.12
CA CYS A 124 -6.24 -1.18 13.31
C CYS A 124 -5.13 -1.94 14.02
N ASP A 125 -3.88 -1.57 13.75
CA ASP A 125 -2.67 -2.19 14.31
C ASP A 125 -1.60 -1.10 14.47
N GLY A 126 -1.92 -0.11 15.30
CA GLY A 126 -1.14 1.11 15.43
C GLY A 126 -1.44 2.18 14.38
N LEU A 127 -0.87 3.37 14.57
CA LEU A 127 -1.06 4.49 13.64
C LEU A 127 -0.28 4.24 12.35
N LYS A 128 -1.01 4.00 11.27
CA LYS A 128 -0.45 3.88 9.92
C LYS A 128 -1.15 4.84 8.97
N GLY A 129 -0.41 5.67 8.25
CA GLY A 129 -0.99 6.48 7.19
C GLY A 129 -0.25 7.78 6.90
N TYR A 130 -1.01 8.79 6.50
CA TYR A 130 -0.51 10.04 5.96
C TYR A 130 -0.95 11.22 6.82
N PHE A 131 -0.07 12.20 6.98
CA PHE A 131 -0.48 13.53 7.37
C PHE A 131 0.39 14.58 6.69
N ARG A 132 -0.20 15.75 6.48
CA ARG A 132 0.55 16.92 6.00
C ARG A 132 0.28 18.12 6.88
N THR A 133 1.32 18.92 7.00
CA THR A 133 1.26 20.30 7.44
C THR A 133 1.29 21.21 6.22
N SER A 134 1.13 22.50 6.44
CA SER A 134 1.38 23.54 5.44
C SER A 134 2.80 23.50 4.84
N ALA A 135 3.78 22.95 5.56
CA ALA A 135 5.19 22.97 5.16
C ALA A 135 5.70 21.64 4.60
N GLN A 136 5.23 20.51 5.14
CA GLN A 136 5.81 19.20 4.89
C GLN A 136 4.75 18.10 4.93
N ARG A 137 4.98 17.05 4.15
CA ARG A 137 4.19 15.83 4.10
C ARG A 137 4.93 14.71 4.80
N TYR A 138 4.20 13.88 5.52
CA TYR A 138 4.74 12.81 6.34
C TYR A 138 3.97 11.50 6.12
N LEU A 139 4.68 10.38 6.22
CA LEU A 139 4.11 9.06 6.44
C LEU A 139 4.43 8.61 7.87
N ILE A 140 3.50 7.87 8.48
CA ILE A 140 3.68 7.23 9.78
C ILE A 140 3.36 5.73 9.67
N GLU A 141 4.18 4.90 10.31
CA GLU A 141 3.94 3.46 10.44
C GLU A 141 4.38 2.93 11.81
N PRO A 142 3.72 1.87 12.33
CA PRO A 142 4.06 1.28 13.61
C PRO A 142 5.37 0.49 13.55
N LEU A 143 6.21 0.63 14.58
CA LEU A 143 7.40 -0.20 14.81
C LEU A 143 7.13 -1.25 15.88
N SER A 144 6.53 -0.84 17.01
CA SER A 144 6.16 -1.74 18.10
C SER A 144 5.16 -1.06 19.05
N GLY A 145 4.33 -1.82 19.77
CA GLY A 145 3.50 -1.27 20.85
C GLY A 145 2.14 -0.67 20.43
N GLY A 146 1.61 -1.01 19.25
CA GLY A 146 0.27 -0.61 18.83
C GLY A 146 0.15 0.88 18.48
N ASP A 147 -0.95 1.52 18.86
CA ASP A 147 -1.29 2.92 18.51
C ASP A 147 -0.56 3.96 19.36
N GLU A 148 -0.15 3.61 20.58
CA GLU A 148 0.64 4.47 21.48
C GLU A 148 2.11 4.05 21.59
N GLY A 149 2.53 3.12 20.73
CA GLY A 149 3.87 2.58 20.68
C GLY A 149 4.91 3.44 19.95
N ASP A 150 6.00 2.83 19.54
CA ASP A 150 7.01 3.47 18.69
C ASP A 150 6.53 3.46 17.24
N HIS A 151 6.61 4.61 16.57
CA HIS A 151 6.28 4.76 15.15
C HIS A 151 7.45 5.38 14.39
N ALA A 152 7.63 4.97 13.15
CA ALA A 152 8.52 5.64 12.21
C ALA A 152 7.75 6.74 11.49
N VAL A 153 8.30 7.96 11.45
CA VAL A 153 7.79 9.09 10.68
C VAL A 153 8.80 9.51 9.63
N MET A 154 8.39 9.42 8.37
CA MET A 154 9.22 9.73 7.21
C MET A 154 8.72 11.01 6.53
N THR A 155 9.65 11.85 6.05
CA THR A 155 9.30 12.98 5.19
C THR A 155 9.06 12.51 3.77
N PHE A 156 8.00 13.01 3.13
CA PHE A 156 7.65 12.70 1.75
C PHE A 156 7.81 13.95 0.87
N ASP A 157 8.74 13.91 -0.10
CA ASP A 157 8.99 14.99 -1.07
C ASP A 157 8.76 14.55 -2.52
N ASP A 158 7.96 15.33 -3.26
CA ASP A 158 7.50 15.04 -4.64
C ASP A 158 8.62 15.08 -5.72
N LYS A 159 9.89 15.34 -5.36
CA LYS A 159 10.94 15.72 -6.33
C LYS A 159 11.78 14.58 -6.91
N ASN A 160 11.54 13.33 -6.51
CA ASN A 160 12.30 12.17 -6.98
C ASN A 160 11.43 11.13 -7.73
N PHE A 161 10.46 11.57 -8.54
CA PHE A 161 9.62 10.64 -9.31
C PHE A 161 10.11 10.44 -10.75
N SER A 162 10.48 9.20 -11.09
CA SER A 162 10.29 8.70 -12.45
C SER A 162 8.78 8.45 -12.65
N PRO A 163 8.18 8.78 -13.81
CA PRO A 163 6.72 8.63 -13.98
C PRO A 163 6.32 7.17 -13.80
N ALA A 164 5.47 6.89 -12.80
CA ALA A 164 4.95 5.56 -12.58
C ALA A 164 3.91 5.20 -13.66
N VAL A 165 3.95 3.95 -14.11
CA VAL A 165 3.19 3.42 -15.26
C VAL A 165 2.49 2.11 -14.91
N CYS A 166 1.45 1.78 -15.68
CA CYS A 166 0.89 0.44 -15.66
C CYS A 166 1.88 -0.54 -16.31
N GLY A 167 2.02 -1.74 -15.76
CA GLY A 167 2.86 -2.79 -16.34
C GLY A 167 2.14 -3.66 -17.38
N VAL A 168 0.83 -3.48 -17.55
CA VAL A 168 0.02 -4.25 -18.51
C VAL A 168 0.29 -3.75 -19.93
N THR A 169 0.62 -4.66 -20.85
CA THR A 169 0.74 -4.35 -22.28
C THR A 169 -0.29 -5.16 -23.08
N ASN A 170 -0.82 -4.60 -24.17
CA ASN A 170 -1.81 -5.27 -25.05
C ASN A 170 -1.32 -6.59 -25.66
N THR A 171 -0.02 -6.91 -25.55
CA THR A 171 0.60 -8.13 -26.07
C THR A 171 1.00 -9.13 -24.98
N SER A 172 0.75 -8.84 -23.69
CA SER A 172 1.53 -9.47 -22.62
C SER A 172 1.18 -10.91 -22.31
N TRP A 173 0.11 -11.50 -22.85
CA TRP A 173 -0.30 -12.85 -22.43
C TRP A 173 -0.87 -13.70 -23.57
N SER A 174 -0.09 -14.69 -24.00
CA SER A 174 -0.56 -15.88 -24.71
C SER A 174 -1.02 -16.92 -23.70
N GLU A 175 -2.06 -17.71 -24.03
CA GLU A 175 -2.66 -18.75 -23.17
C GLU A 175 -1.68 -19.85 -22.69
N ASP A 176 -0.44 -19.86 -23.18
CA ASP A 176 0.59 -20.87 -22.92
C ASP A 176 1.43 -20.65 -21.65
N PHE A 177 1.19 -19.61 -20.85
CA PHE A 177 2.01 -19.32 -19.65
C PHE A 177 1.39 -19.91 -18.36
N GLU A 178 1.86 -21.09 -17.95
CA GLU A 178 1.58 -21.62 -16.60
C GLU A 178 2.37 -20.83 -15.53
N PRO A 179 1.73 -20.36 -14.44
CA PRO A 179 2.40 -19.53 -13.44
C PRO A 179 3.43 -20.34 -12.62
N PRO A 180 4.56 -19.73 -12.20
CA PRO A 180 5.54 -20.38 -11.36
C PRO A 180 4.92 -20.66 -9.98
N THR A 181 4.69 -21.93 -9.67
CA THR A 181 4.25 -22.34 -8.32
C THR A 181 5.47 -22.39 -7.39
N SER A 182 5.58 -21.42 -6.48
CA SER A 182 6.57 -21.51 -5.41
C SER A 182 6.18 -22.64 -4.44
N ARG A 183 7.16 -23.45 -4.03
CA ARG A 183 6.97 -24.62 -3.15
C ARG A 183 6.65 -24.29 -1.69
N SER A 184 6.21 -23.07 -1.38
CA SER A 184 5.72 -22.73 -0.04
C SER A 184 4.20 -22.75 -0.04
N ARG A 185 3.62 -23.88 0.38
CA ARG A 185 2.22 -23.93 0.79
C ARG A 185 2.07 -23.09 2.07
N SER A 186 1.86 -21.79 1.91
CA SER A 186 1.20 -21.01 2.95
C SER A 186 -0.18 -21.62 3.15
N ARG A 187 -0.44 -22.14 4.35
CA ARG A 187 -1.69 -22.82 4.73
C ARG A 187 -2.94 -21.92 4.68
N SER A 188 -2.80 -20.67 4.25
CA SER A 188 -3.89 -19.71 4.06
C SER A 188 -4.65 -19.91 2.74
N ALA A 189 -4.10 -20.65 1.77
CA ALA A 189 -4.73 -20.87 0.45
C ALA A 189 -5.83 -21.97 0.45
N ALA A 190 -6.20 -22.53 1.61
CA ALA A 190 -7.08 -23.69 1.70
C ALA A 190 -8.53 -23.39 2.14
N LEU A 191 -9.00 -22.13 2.05
CA LEU A 191 -10.35 -21.76 2.52
C LEU A 191 -11.33 -21.23 1.45
N TYR A 192 -10.99 -21.23 0.16
CA TYR A 192 -11.93 -20.79 -0.89
C TYR A 192 -11.99 -21.73 -2.10
N ALA A 193 -12.37 -22.98 -1.85
CA ALA A 193 -12.73 -23.91 -2.91
C ALA A 193 -14.22 -23.72 -3.27
N GLY A 194 -14.57 -22.69 -4.04
CA GLY A 194 -15.95 -22.51 -4.51
C GLY A 194 -16.30 -21.18 -5.18
N HIS A 195 -15.49 -20.13 -5.02
CA HIS A 195 -15.85 -18.80 -5.55
C HIS A 195 -14.74 -18.21 -6.42
N ARG A 196 -15.06 -17.84 -7.66
CA ARG A 196 -14.15 -17.14 -8.58
C ARG A 196 -14.33 -15.64 -8.43
N PHE A 197 -13.81 -15.08 -7.34
CA PHE A 197 -13.79 -13.64 -7.12
C PHE A 197 -12.63 -12.96 -7.85
N ASN A 198 -12.68 -11.63 -7.96
CA ASN A 198 -11.49 -10.84 -8.25
C ASN A 198 -10.63 -10.71 -6.99
N PHE A 199 -9.34 -11.01 -7.10
CA PHE A 199 -8.39 -10.82 -6.00
C PHE A 199 -7.32 -9.83 -6.43
N THR A 200 -7.39 -8.61 -5.89
CA THR A 200 -6.34 -7.61 -6.09
C THR A 200 -5.55 -7.43 -4.81
N ASN A 201 -4.23 -7.65 -4.87
CA ASN A 201 -3.34 -7.46 -3.74
C ASN A 201 -2.72 -6.05 -3.76
N ILE A 202 -2.79 -5.34 -2.63
CA ILE A 202 -2.05 -4.10 -2.43
C ILE A 202 -0.76 -4.44 -1.67
N SER A 203 0.39 -4.14 -2.27
CA SER A 203 1.71 -4.47 -1.74
C SER A 203 2.51 -3.19 -1.47
N GLY A 204 3.19 -3.14 -0.33
CA GLY A 204 4.19 -2.11 -0.04
C GLY A 204 5.57 -2.39 -0.67
N ILE A 205 5.70 -3.46 -1.46
CA ILE A 205 6.94 -3.78 -2.18
C ILE A 205 6.99 -2.92 -3.44
N ASP A 206 8.12 -2.23 -3.64
CA ASP A 206 8.40 -1.53 -4.87
C ASP A 206 8.61 -2.51 -6.03
N PHE A 207 7.81 -2.39 -7.08
CA PHE A 207 7.99 -3.19 -8.28
C PHE A 207 9.18 -2.72 -9.10
N GLU A 208 9.71 -3.60 -9.93
CA GLU A 208 10.85 -3.27 -10.77
C GLU A 208 10.50 -2.17 -11.78
N GLY A 209 11.37 -1.16 -11.87
CA GLY A 209 11.21 -0.05 -12.80
C GLY A 209 10.16 0.96 -12.35
N ALA A 210 9.30 1.37 -13.29
CA ALA A 210 8.28 2.38 -13.06
C ALA A 210 6.87 1.78 -12.84
N THR A 211 6.74 0.45 -12.83
CA THR A 211 5.45 -0.22 -12.74
C THR A 211 4.83 -0.05 -11.36
N VAL A 212 3.54 0.27 -11.30
CA VAL A 212 2.80 0.38 -10.02
C VAL A 212 1.56 -0.49 -9.94
N GLY A 213 1.26 -1.22 -11.02
CA GLY A 213 0.09 -2.08 -11.11
C GLY A 213 0.21 -3.07 -12.27
N LEU A 214 -0.37 -4.26 -12.06
CA LEU A 214 -0.46 -5.33 -13.04
C LEU A 214 -1.77 -6.11 -12.84
N ALA A 215 -2.46 -6.40 -13.94
CA ALA A 215 -3.64 -7.26 -13.97
C ALA A 215 -3.74 -8.01 -15.30
N PHE A 216 -4.53 -9.09 -15.29
CA PHE A 216 -4.92 -9.78 -16.52
C PHE A 216 -6.16 -9.12 -17.14
N ILE A 217 -6.18 -9.00 -18.47
CA ILE A 217 -7.28 -8.36 -19.17
C ILE A 217 -8.43 -9.36 -19.43
N GLY A 218 -9.66 -8.98 -19.10
CA GLY A 218 -10.87 -9.75 -19.42
C GLY A 218 -11.00 -11.08 -18.68
N THR A 219 -10.32 -11.22 -17.54
CA THR A 219 -10.23 -12.47 -16.78
C THR A 219 -11.13 -12.51 -15.55
N LEU A 220 -12.03 -11.54 -15.36
CA LEU A 220 -12.99 -11.56 -14.27
C LEU A 220 -13.71 -12.91 -14.22
N CYS A 221 -13.87 -13.47 -13.02
CA CYS A 221 -14.52 -14.77 -12.79
C CYS A 221 -13.79 -15.98 -13.43
N SER A 222 -12.55 -15.82 -13.92
CA SER A 222 -11.68 -16.92 -14.37
C SER A 222 -10.65 -17.31 -13.30
N GLY A 223 -9.80 -18.31 -13.60
CA GLY A 223 -8.65 -18.65 -12.74
C GLY A 223 -7.56 -17.57 -12.68
N HIS A 224 -7.64 -16.57 -13.56
CA HIS A 224 -6.70 -15.45 -13.68
C HIS A 224 -7.34 -14.11 -13.26
N SER A 225 -8.43 -14.16 -12.49
CA SER A 225 -9.15 -13.00 -11.96
C SER A 225 -8.36 -12.34 -10.81
N VAL A 226 -7.15 -11.88 -11.13
CA VAL A 226 -6.19 -11.33 -10.16
C VAL A 226 -5.56 -10.04 -10.67
N GLY A 227 -5.14 -9.21 -9.70
CA GLY A 227 -4.33 -8.02 -9.92
C GLY A 227 -3.37 -7.78 -8.76
N VAL A 228 -2.37 -6.95 -8.98
CA VAL A 228 -1.47 -6.46 -7.93
C VAL A 228 -1.24 -4.96 -8.13
N VAL A 229 -1.28 -4.22 -7.03
CA VAL A 229 -1.10 -2.77 -6.98
C VAL A 229 -0.02 -2.46 -5.96
N GLN A 230 0.97 -1.67 -6.36
CA GLN A 230 1.93 -1.09 -5.43
C GLN A 230 1.24 0.02 -4.64
N ASP A 231 1.48 0.10 -3.34
CA ASP A 231 1.13 1.24 -2.49
C ASP A 231 2.11 2.41 -2.79
N HIS A 232 2.13 2.86 -4.05
CA HIS A 232 3.15 3.77 -4.61
C HIS A 232 3.02 5.21 -4.13
N THR A 233 1.95 5.54 -3.42
CA THR A 233 1.71 6.88 -2.91
C THR A 233 0.76 6.85 -1.73
N SER A 234 1.03 7.69 -0.74
CA SER A 234 0.19 7.82 0.45
C SER A 234 -1.18 8.48 0.20
N LYS A 235 -1.43 8.97 -1.02
CA LYS A 235 -2.76 9.40 -1.45
C LYS A 235 -3.61 8.15 -1.73
N ALA A 236 -4.41 7.73 -0.75
CA ALA A 236 -5.33 6.59 -0.90
C ALA A 236 -6.23 6.70 -2.14
N ILE A 237 -6.59 7.92 -2.56
CA ILE A 237 -7.35 8.14 -3.79
C ILE A 237 -6.56 7.79 -5.07
N ALA A 238 -5.24 7.94 -5.07
CA ALA A 238 -4.38 7.60 -6.19
C ALA A 238 -4.06 6.10 -6.24
N VAL A 239 -3.86 5.46 -5.08
CA VAL A 239 -3.80 3.99 -4.98
C VAL A 239 -5.15 3.39 -5.34
N GLY A 240 -6.25 3.99 -4.89
CA GLY A 240 -7.62 3.62 -5.26
C GLY A 240 -7.89 3.79 -6.76
N ALA A 241 -7.35 4.83 -7.40
CA ALA A 241 -7.41 4.99 -8.85
C ALA A 241 -6.59 3.92 -9.58
N THR A 242 -5.45 3.50 -9.02
CA THR A 242 -4.62 2.40 -9.57
C THR A 242 -5.33 1.06 -9.40
N LEU A 243 -5.95 0.82 -8.25
CA LEU A 243 -6.82 -0.33 -8.02
C LEU A 243 -7.99 -0.37 -9.03
N ALA A 244 -8.65 0.77 -9.25
CA ALA A 244 -9.72 0.88 -10.25
C ALA A 244 -9.21 0.63 -11.68
N HIS A 245 -7.99 1.05 -11.99
CA HIS A 245 -7.32 0.78 -13.27
C HIS A 245 -7.08 -0.73 -13.47
N GLU A 246 -6.46 -1.40 -12.51
CA GLU A 246 -6.18 -2.84 -12.60
C GLU A 246 -7.46 -3.69 -12.60
N MET A 247 -8.48 -3.30 -11.83
CA MET A 247 -9.80 -3.93 -11.90
C MET A 247 -10.47 -3.68 -13.26
N GLY A 248 -10.26 -2.51 -13.87
CA GLY A 248 -10.70 -2.19 -15.23
C GLY A 248 -10.14 -3.16 -16.27
N HIS A 249 -8.85 -3.51 -16.15
CA HIS A 249 -8.26 -4.57 -16.97
C HIS A 249 -8.97 -5.91 -16.75
N ASN A 250 -9.17 -6.37 -15.51
CA ASN A 250 -9.90 -7.63 -15.27
C ASN A 250 -11.31 -7.62 -15.86
N LEU A 251 -11.95 -6.45 -15.95
CA LEU A 251 -13.25 -6.21 -16.58
C LEU A 251 -13.19 -6.05 -18.11
N GLY A 252 -12.02 -6.18 -18.74
CA GLY A 252 -11.85 -6.18 -20.19
C GLY A 252 -11.43 -4.85 -20.81
N MET A 253 -11.16 -3.82 -20.01
CA MET A 253 -10.80 -2.50 -20.51
C MET A 253 -9.32 -2.47 -20.95
N ASN A 254 -9.05 -1.84 -22.10
CA ASN A 254 -7.69 -1.50 -22.54
C ASN A 254 -7.33 -0.06 -22.15
N HIS A 255 -6.06 0.30 -22.32
CA HIS A 255 -5.61 1.67 -22.11
C HIS A 255 -6.27 2.67 -23.07
N ASP A 256 -6.40 3.91 -22.61
CA ASP A 256 -6.88 5.05 -23.38
C ASP A 256 -5.80 5.61 -24.33
N ASP A 257 -5.32 4.79 -25.27
CA ASP A 257 -4.21 5.15 -26.17
C ASP A 257 -4.64 6.06 -27.34
N SER A 258 -5.94 6.18 -27.59
CA SER A 258 -6.50 7.01 -28.65
C SER A 258 -6.85 8.41 -28.15
N SER A 259 -6.51 9.43 -28.93
CA SER A 259 -6.93 10.80 -28.66
C SER A 259 -8.45 11.01 -28.72
N ALA A 260 -9.22 10.01 -29.16
CA ALA A 260 -10.69 10.02 -29.17
C ALA A 260 -11.31 9.55 -27.83
N CYS A 261 -10.50 9.03 -26.90
CA CYS A 261 -10.97 8.64 -25.58
C CYS A 261 -11.10 9.88 -24.70
N HIS A 262 -12.29 10.10 -24.15
CA HIS A 262 -12.60 11.30 -23.39
C HIS A 262 -13.33 10.96 -22.09
N CYS A 263 -12.98 11.67 -21.02
CA CYS A 263 -13.66 11.63 -19.73
C CYS A 263 -13.91 13.05 -19.23
N SER A 264 -14.72 13.20 -18.18
CA SER A 264 -15.01 14.51 -17.56
C SER A 264 -13.81 15.10 -16.80
N GLY A 265 -12.82 14.27 -16.47
CA GLY A 265 -11.60 14.67 -15.77
C GLY A 265 -10.48 15.13 -16.71
N ARG A 266 -9.37 15.60 -16.13
CA ARG A 266 -8.14 15.95 -16.85
C ARG A 266 -7.28 14.72 -17.19
N SER A 267 -7.55 13.61 -16.50
CA SER A 267 -7.00 12.27 -16.75
C SER A 267 -8.11 11.26 -16.56
N CYS A 268 -8.07 10.17 -17.32
CA CYS A 268 -9.02 9.07 -17.22
C CYS A 268 -8.41 7.89 -16.46
N ILE A 269 -9.24 7.03 -15.87
CA ILE A 269 -8.76 5.91 -15.05
C ILE A 269 -7.87 4.96 -15.86
N MET A 270 -8.21 4.68 -17.12
CA MET A 270 -7.44 3.77 -17.99
C MET A 270 -6.30 4.45 -18.76
N ALA A 271 -5.82 5.63 -18.33
CA ALA A 271 -4.62 6.22 -18.91
C ALA A 271 -3.39 5.32 -18.64
N PRO A 272 -2.47 5.13 -19.61
CA PRO A 272 -1.36 4.18 -19.50
C PRO A 272 -0.27 4.59 -18.49
N ALA A 273 -0.28 5.85 -18.03
CA ALA A 273 0.67 6.40 -17.08
C ALA A 273 -0.05 7.23 -16.02
N LEU A 274 0.53 7.28 -14.81
CA LEU A 274 -0.01 8.12 -13.74
C LEU A 274 0.03 9.60 -14.13
N SER A 275 -1.04 10.31 -13.74
CA SER A 275 -1.16 11.75 -13.87
C SER A 275 -1.09 12.44 -12.52
N TYR A 276 -0.62 13.69 -12.51
CA TYR A 276 -0.72 14.57 -11.34
C TYR A 276 -2.19 14.78 -10.93
N ASP A 277 -3.08 14.88 -11.93
CA ASP A 277 -4.52 14.95 -11.74
C ASP A 277 -5.06 13.51 -11.56
N VAL A 278 -5.26 13.10 -10.31
CA VAL A 278 -5.74 11.75 -9.97
C VAL A 278 -7.10 11.50 -10.66
N PRO A 279 -7.21 10.50 -11.54
CA PRO A 279 -8.44 10.25 -12.28
C PRO A 279 -9.53 9.72 -11.37
N ARG A 280 -10.77 10.14 -11.63
CA ARG A 280 -11.97 9.69 -10.91
C ARG A 280 -13.05 9.12 -11.83
N THR A 281 -12.82 9.17 -13.14
CA THR A 281 -13.80 8.77 -14.15
C THR A 281 -13.14 7.95 -15.24
N PHE A 282 -13.88 6.95 -15.71
CA PHE A 282 -13.54 6.17 -16.90
C PHE A 282 -13.80 6.98 -18.17
N SER A 283 -13.11 6.63 -19.25
CA SER A 283 -13.31 7.27 -20.55
C SER A 283 -14.48 6.65 -21.31
N SER A 284 -14.93 7.34 -22.36
CA SER A 284 -15.86 6.79 -23.35
C SER A 284 -15.37 5.48 -23.98
N CYS A 285 -14.07 5.31 -24.17
CA CYS A 285 -13.48 4.08 -24.69
C CYS A 285 -13.58 2.95 -23.66
N SER A 286 -13.27 3.22 -22.39
CA SER A 286 -13.35 2.22 -21.33
C SER A 286 -14.78 1.69 -21.16
N SER A 287 -15.79 2.57 -21.25
CA SER A 287 -17.21 2.15 -21.25
C SER A 287 -17.55 1.25 -22.44
N ASN A 288 -17.10 1.63 -23.64
CA ASN A 288 -17.31 0.80 -24.83
C ASN A 288 -16.62 -0.57 -24.73
N PHE A 289 -15.42 -0.66 -24.13
CA PHE A 289 -14.76 -1.94 -23.91
C PHE A 289 -15.58 -2.82 -22.96
N TYR A 290 -15.99 -2.28 -21.82
CA TYR A 290 -16.77 -3.01 -20.82
C TYR A 290 -18.11 -3.53 -21.35
N GLU A 291 -18.80 -2.74 -22.18
CA GLU A 291 -20.10 -3.14 -22.76
C GLU A 291 -19.98 -4.19 -23.88
N ASN A 292 -18.80 -4.36 -24.48
CA ASN A 292 -18.57 -5.26 -25.60
C ASN A 292 -17.64 -6.45 -25.29
N THR A 293 -17.27 -6.64 -24.02
CA THR A 293 -16.64 -7.86 -23.48
C THR A 293 -17.67 -8.87 -23.00
#